data_AF-A0A3N5RDB8-F1
#
_entry.id   AF-A0A3N5RDB8-F1
#
_cell.length_a   1.000
_cell.length_b   1.000
_cell.length_c   1.000
_cell.angle_alpha   90.00
_cell.angle_beta   90.00
_cell.angle_gamma   90.00
#
_symmetry.space_group_name_H-M   'P 1'
#
loop_
_entity.id
_entity.type
_entity.pdbx_description
1 polymer ?
#
loop_
_entity_poly.entity_id
_entity_poly.type
_entity_poly.pdbx_seq_one_letter_code
_entity_poly.pdbx_strand_id
1 'polypeptide(L)'
;MYRYNFKRRILYLLVGILVFLIFFTIGTSVTFDKSTSQLLKEQFQNKIKNIDSLGIFVNNFLISILMFVPGIGIVFGLFSGFSTGNIFVIITRDLPIQIPPLLVFLTIFGVMELVSYGIAISRSYLLLINIVKRTNIKENLIYTGIEIGIVAIILFFSAIIEWDLIKQSGGLDFAE
;
A
#
# COMPACT_ATOMS: atom_id res chain seq x y z
N MET A 1 -7.53 -30.34 12.82
CA MET A 1 -6.42 -29.91 11.94
C MET A 1 -6.99 -28.93 10.92
N TYR A 2 -6.67 -27.65 11.02
CA TYR A 2 -7.13 -26.64 10.06
C TYR A 2 -6.49 -26.96 8.72
N ARG A 3 -7.30 -27.21 7.70
CA ARG A 3 -6.81 -27.50 6.35
C ARG A 3 -6.66 -26.15 5.64
N TYR A 4 -5.44 -25.66 5.54
CA TYR A 4 -5.15 -24.42 4.82
C TYR A 4 -5.68 -24.52 3.38
N ASN A 5 -6.70 -23.72 3.05
CA ASN A 5 -7.33 -23.73 1.75
C ASN A 5 -6.72 -22.64 0.87
N PHE A 6 -5.70 -23.01 0.09
CA PHE A 6 -4.96 -22.10 -0.77
C PHE A 6 -5.86 -21.33 -1.73
N LYS A 7 -6.86 -21.99 -2.35
CA LYS A 7 -7.82 -21.33 -3.26
C LYS A 7 -8.59 -20.21 -2.56
N ARG A 8 -9.07 -20.46 -1.33
CA ARG A 8 -9.74 -19.43 -0.53
C ARG A 8 -8.78 -18.30 -0.15
N ARG A 9 -7.52 -18.60 0.19
CA ARG A 9 -6.55 -17.55 0.53
C ARG A 9 -6.28 -16.61 -0.64
N ILE A 10 -6.12 -17.15 -1.85
CA ILE A 10 -5.94 -16.37 -3.08
C ILE A 10 -7.19 -15.51 -3.34
N LEU A 11 -8.39 -16.06 -3.16
CA LEU A 11 -9.62 -15.28 -3.28
C LEU A 11 -9.63 -14.09 -2.30
N TYR A 12 -9.29 -14.30 -1.02
CA TYR A 12 -9.23 -13.21 -0.04
C TYR A 12 -8.16 -12.17 -0.39
N LEU A 13 -7.01 -12.59 -0.92
CA LEU A 13 -5.98 -11.68 -1.41
C LEU A 13 -6.52 -10.80 -2.54
N LEU A 14 -7.15 -11.40 -3.55
CA LEU A 14 -7.73 -10.66 -4.69
C LEU A 14 -8.81 -9.68 -4.24
N VAL A 15 -9.65 -10.08 -3.26
CA VAL A 15 -10.64 -9.17 -2.65
C VAL A 15 -9.94 -8.00 -1.94
N GLY A 16 -8.87 -8.26 -1.18
CA GLY A 16 -8.09 -7.19 -0.53
C GLY A 16 -7.50 -6.20 -1.53
N ILE A 17 -6.91 -6.71 -2.62
CA ILE A 17 -6.38 -5.89 -3.73
C ILE A 17 -7.50 -5.06 -4.36
N LEU A 18 -8.62 -5.68 -4.70
CA LEU A 18 -9.76 -5.00 -5.33
C LEU A 18 -10.27 -3.86 -4.44
N VAL A 19 -10.43 -4.12 -3.15
CA VAL A 19 -10.87 -3.13 -2.17
C VAL A 19 -9.90 -1.95 -2.09
N PHE A 20 -8.58 -2.22 -2.08
CA PHE A 20 -7.57 -1.16 -2.14
C PHE A 20 -7.69 -0.32 -3.42
N LEU A 21 -7.80 -0.95 -4.59
CA LEU A 21 -7.92 -0.27 -5.88
C LEU A 21 -9.19 0.58 -5.99
N ILE A 22 -10.31 0.11 -5.44
CA ILE A 22 -11.56 0.89 -5.38
C ILE A 22 -11.31 2.19 -4.61
N PHE A 23 -10.71 2.12 -3.43
CA PHE A 23 -10.45 3.31 -2.61
C PHE A 23 -9.38 4.22 -3.21
N PHE A 24 -8.38 3.66 -3.88
CA PHE A 24 -7.44 4.43 -4.69
C PHE A 24 -8.16 5.23 -5.77
N THR A 25 -9.06 4.59 -6.53
CA THR A 25 -9.82 5.25 -7.60
C THR A 25 -10.73 6.34 -7.03
N ILE A 26 -11.38 6.09 -5.89
CA ILE A 26 -12.16 7.11 -5.16
C ILE A 26 -11.26 8.30 -4.80
N GLY A 27 -10.07 8.05 -4.25
CA GLY A 27 -9.10 9.11 -3.93
C GLY A 27 -8.71 9.94 -5.14
N THR A 28 -8.43 9.30 -6.28
CA THR A 28 -8.08 10.04 -7.52
C THR A 28 -9.22 10.90 -8.07
N SER A 29 -10.45 10.65 -7.64
CA SER A 29 -11.64 11.40 -8.06
C SER A 29 -11.91 12.62 -7.19
N VAL A 30 -11.24 12.75 -6.03
CA VAL A 30 -11.39 13.89 -5.13
C VAL A 30 -10.56 15.07 -5.63
N THR A 31 -11.21 16.22 -5.78
CA THR A 31 -10.55 17.46 -6.15
C THR A 31 -10.33 18.33 -4.92
N PHE A 32 -9.06 18.62 -4.61
CA PHE A 32 -8.68 19.58 -3.57
C PHE A 32 -8.46 20.97 -4.18
N ASP A 33 -8.70 22.01 -3.38
CA ASP A 33 -8.35 23.38 -3.75
C ASP A 33 -6.83 23.55 -3.82
N LYS A 34 -6.37 24.69 -4.38
CA LYS A 34 -4.94 24.90 -4.63
C LYS A 34 -4.12 24.88 -3.34
N SER A 35 -4.61 25.48 -2.25
CA SER A 35 -3.87 25.57 -0.99
C SER A 35 -3.67 24.20 -0.35
N THR A 36 -4.73 23.39 -0.26
CA THR A 36 -4.64 22.02 0.25
C THR A 36 -3.80 21.13 -0.66
N SER A 37 -3.92 21.27 -1.99
CA SER A 37 -3.12 20.48 -2.94
C SER A 37 -1.63 20.75 -2.75
N GLN A 38 -1.24 22.02 -2.59
CA GLN A 38 0.15 22.41 -2.37
C GLN A 38 0.68 21.90 -1.03
N LEU A 39 -0.10 22.04 0.05
CA LEU A 39 0.27 21.51 1.36
C LEU A 39 0.50 19.98 1.33
N LEU A 40 -0.41 19.23 0.71
CA LEU A 40 -0.29 17.77 0.60
C LEU A 40 0.90 17.36 -0.29
N LYS A 41 1.16 18.10 -1.38
CA LYS A 41 2.32 17.90 -2.25
C LYS A 41 3.62 18.12 -1.47
N GLU A 42 3.72 19.21 -0.72
CA GLU A 42 4.90 19.52 0.12
C GLU A 42 5.10 18.47 1.22
N GLN A 43 4.04 18.02 1.89
CA GLN A 43 4.12 16.94 2.88
C GLN A 43 4.63 15.64 2.26
N PHE A 44 4.15 15.28 1.07
CA PHE A 44 4.62 14.11 0.34
C PHE A 44 6.08 14.27 -0.10
N GLN A 45 6.44 15.40 -0.70
CA GLN A 45 7.81 15.70 -1.12
C GLN A 45 8.77 15.67 0.06
N ASN A 46 8.41 16.23 1.21
CA ASN A 46 9.23 16.18 2.42
C ASN A 46 9.38 14.77 2.98
N LYS A 47 8.38 13.88 2.81
CA LYS A 47 8.49 12.47 3.18
C LYS A 47 9.49 11.72 2.29
N ILE A 48 9.56 12.05 1.00
CA ILE A 48 10.47 11.38 0.05
C ILE A 48 11.82 12.10 -0.13
N LYS A 49 11.96 13.33 0.38
CA LYS A 49 13.19 14.12 0.29
C LYS A 49 14.30 13.45 1.10
N ASN A 50 15.41 13.14 0.44
CA ASN A 50 16.56 12.44 1.02
C ASN A 50 16.23 11.05 1.60
N ILE A 51 15.12 10.43 1.16
CA ILE A 51 14.79 9.08 1.58
C ILE A 51 15.69 8.10 0.83
N ASP A 52 16.35 7.22 1.56
CA ASP A 52 17.05 6.07 0.98
C ASP A 52 16.08 4.88 0.83
N SER A 53 16.55 3.80 0.23
CA SER A 53 15.75 2.58 0.09
C SER A 53 15.27 2.04 1.45
N LEU A 54 16.02 2.26 2.53
CA LEU A 54 15.62 1.82 3.87
C LEU A 54 14.45 2.65 4.40
N GLY A 55 14.45 3.96 4.20
CA GLY A 55 13.33 4.83 4.55
C GLY A 55 12.05 4.47 3.80
N ILE A 56 12.15 4.22 2.48
CA ILE A 56 10.99 3.78 1.66
C ILE A 56 10.43 2.46 2.20
N PHE A 57 11.31 1.49 2.46
CA PHE A 57 10.94 0.21 3.05
C PHE A 57 10.23 0.39 4.39
N VAL A 58 10.83 1.13 5.34
CA VAL A 58 10.27 1.32 6.67
C VAL A 58 8.90 2.01 6.60
N ASN A 59 8.73 3.01 5.75
CA ASN A 59 7.45 3.70 5.59
C ASN A 59 6.34 2.74 5.14
N ASN A 60 6.56 2.00 4.05
CA ASN A 60 5.58 1.05 3.53
C ASN A 60 5.36 -0.13 4.47
N PHE A 61 6.43 -0.61 5.11
CA PHE A 61 6.34 -1.72 6.05
C PHE A 61 5.53 -1.35 7.29
N LEU A 62 5.74 -0.17 7.88
CA LEU A 62 4.94 0.31 9.03
C LEU A 62 3.46 0.45 8.69
N ILE A 63 3.13 0.98 7.51
CA ILE A 63 1.76 1.04 7.02
C ILE A 63 1.19 -0.39 6.90
N SER A 64 1.94 -1.33 6.31
CA SER A 64 1.49 -2.72 6.15
C SER A 64 1.27 -3.43 7.49
N ILE A 65 2.11 -3.18 8.51
CA ILE A 65 1.95 -3.74 9.86
C ILE A 65 0.65 -3.28 10.49
N LEU A 66 0.31 -2.00 10.36
CA LEU A 66 -1.00 -1.48 10.82
C LEU A 66 -2.15 -2.16 10.08
N MET A 67 -1.99 -2.46 8.79
CA MET A 67 -2.97 -3.19 8.00
C MET A 67 -3.17 -4.65 8.43
N PHE A 68 -2.26 -5.26 9.20
CA PHE A 68 -2.45 -6.61 9.76
C PHE A 68 -3.28 -6.63 11.05
N VAL A 69 -3.50 -5.47 11.69
CA VAL A 69 -4.28 -5.39 12.94
C VAL A 69 -5.72 -5.84 12.67
N PRO A 70 -6.31 -6.78 13.44
CA PRO A 70 -7.63 -7.33 13.14
C PRO A 70 -8.73 -6.26 13.08
N GLY A 71 -9.44 -6.18 11.95
CA GLY A 71 -10.51 -5.21 11.70
C GLY A 71 -10.02 -3.78 11.43
N ILE A 72 -9.20 -3.22 12.32
CA ILE A 72 -8.60 -1.89 12.17
C ILE A 72 -7.76 -1.81 10.89
N GLY A 73 -7.01 -2.86 10.60
CA GLY A 73 -6.14 -2.93 9.44
C GLY A 73 -6.86 -2.84 8.10
N ILE A 74 -8.13 -3.27 8.03
CA ILE A 74 -8.98 -3.03 6.85
C ILE A 74 -9.13 -1.53 6.64
N VAL A 75 -9.54 -0.79 7.68
CA VAL A 75 -9.76 0.67 7.62
C VAL A 75 -8.48 1.40 7.22
N PHE A 76 -7.33 1.02 7.77
CA PHE A 76 -6.04 1.57 7.36
C PHE A 76 -5.69 1.25 5.91
N GLY A 77 -6.03 0.05 5.41
CA GLY A 77 -5.88 -0.30 4.00
C GLY A 77 -6.72 0.58 3.07
N LEU A 78 -7.99 0.82 3.44
CA LEU A 78 -8.88 1.74 2.70
C LEU A 78 -8.32 3.16 2.68
N PHE A 79 -7.92 3.66 3.86
CA PHE A 79 -7.35 4.99 4.01
C PHE A 79 -6.05 5.14 3.22
N SER A 80 -5.19 4.12 3.24
CA SER A 80 -3.95 4.11 2.46
C SER A 80 -4.24 4.20 0.96
N GLY A 81 -5.15 3.36 0.43
CA GLY A 81 -5.53 3.42 -0.98
C GLY A 81 -6.04 4.81 -1.36
N PHE A 82 -6.99 5.34 -0.58
CA PHE A 82 -7.55 6.68 -0.77
C PHE A 82 -6.47 7.78 -0.74
N SER A 83 -5.59 7.78 0.25
CA SER A 83 -4.52 8.76 0.40
C SER A 83 -3.52 8.69 -0.75
N THR A 84 -3.12 7.49 -1.17
CA THR A 84 -2.24 7.29 -2.33
C THR A 84 -2.88 7.82 -3.61
N GLY A 85 -4.18 7.61 -3.80
CA GLY A 85 -4.93 8.15 -4.95
C GLY A 85 -4.96 9.69 -4.96
N ASN A 86 -5.18 10.32 -3.81
CA ASN A 86 -5.14 11.78 -3.66
C ASN A 86 -3.75 12.34 -4.00
N ILE A 87 -2.69 11.77 -3.44
CA ILE A 87 -1.33 12.22 -3.71
C ILE A 87 -0.98 12.02 -5.18
N PHE A 88 -1.35 10.87 -5.78
CA PHE A 88 -1.11 10.61 -7.19
C PHE A 88 -1.69 11.71 -8.08
N VAL A 89 -2.98 12.04 -7.93
CA VAL A 89 -3.61 13.05 -8.79
C VAL A 89 -3.02 14.44 -8.56
N ILE A 90 -2.56 14.76 -7.33
CA ILE A 90 -1.90 16.03 -7.00
C ILE A 90 -0.54 16.14 -7.69
N ILE A 91 0.30 15.10 -7.63
CA ILE A 91 1.66 15.14 -8.20
C ILE A 91 1.66 15.04 -9.72
N THR A 92 0.66 14.37 -10.32
CA THR A 92 0.55 14.25 -11.78
C THR A 92 -0.25 15.37 -12.43
N ARG A 93 -0.89 16.25 -11.64
CA ARG A 93 -1.80 17.30 -12.15
C ARG A 93 -1.15 18.21 -13.18
N ASP A 94 0.13 18.54 -12.97
CA ASP A 94 0.86 19.53 -13.77
C ASP A 94 1.70 18.88 -14.89
N LEU A 95 1.61 17.56 -15.07
CA LEU A 95 2.33 16.87 -16.13
C LEU A 95 1.72 17.22 -17.51
N PRO A 96 2.55 17.36 -18.55
CA PRO A 96 2.07 17.68 -19.91
C PRO A 96 1.21 16.56 -20.52
N ILE A 97 1.32 15.34 -19.99
CA ILE A 97 0.55 14.18 -20.41
C ILE A 97 -0.22 13.65 -19.19
N GLN A 98 -1.52 13.49 -19.34
CA GLN A 98 -2.37 12.95 -18.29
C GLN A 98 -2.16 11.44 -18.18
N ILE A 99 -1.67 10.98 -17.02
CA ILE A 99 -1.39 9.57 -16.75
C ILE A 99 -2.63 8.93 -16.10
N PRO A 100 -3.23 7.88 -16.70
CA PRO A 100 -4.29 7.13 -16.05
C PRO A 100 -3.81 6.58 -14.68
N PRO A 101 -4.50 6.89 -13.56
CA PRO A 101 -3.96 6.60 -12.23
C PRO A 101 -3.64 5.13 -11.96
N LEU A 102 -4.43 4.21 -12.51
CA LEU A 102 -4.22 2.77 -12.30
C LEU A 102 -2.91 2.25 -12.93
N LEU A 103 -2.29 2.99 -13.86
CA LEU A 103 -1.02 2.59 -14.47
C LEU A 103 0.13 2.53 -13.46
N VAL A 104 0.04 3.26 -12.34
CA VAL A 104 1.06 3.19 -11.29
C VAL A 104 1.24 1.77 -10.76
N PHE A 105 0.16 0.98 -10.73
CA PHE A 105 0.19 -0.41 -10.28
C PHE A 105 0.60 -1.41 -11.37
N LEU A 106 0.95 -0.95 -12.58
CA LEU A 106 1.63 -1.78 -13.58
C LEU A 106 3.16 -1.70 -13.47
N THR A 107 3.67 -0.74 -12.70
CA THR A 107 5.10 -0.70 -12.36
C THR A 107 5.45 -1.87 -11.46
N ILE A 108 6.70 -2.33 -11.52
CA ILE A 108 7.14 -3.47 -10.71
C ILE A 108 6.99 -3.20 -9.20
N PHE A 109 7.35 -1.99 -8.73
CA PHE A 109 7.18 -1.61 -7.33
C PHE A 109 5.69 -1.47 -6.97
N GLY A 110 4.88 -0.89 -7.85
CA GLY A 110 3.43 -0.76 -7.64
C GLY A 110 2.72 -2.10 -7.50
N VAL A 111 3.07 -3.10 -8.33
CA VAL A 111 2.53 -4.47 -8.19
C VAL A 111 2.91 -5.07 -6.84
N MET A 112 4.17 -4.89 -6.41
CA MET A 112 4.70 -5.45 -5.17
C MET A 112 4.03 -4.83 -3.93
N GLU A 113 3.85 -3.51 -3.91
CA GLU A 113 3.09 -2.82 -2.87
C GLU A 113 1.63 -3.27 -2.86
N LEU A 114 0.98 -3.33 -4.02
CA LEU A 114 -0.42 -3.71 -4.13
C LEU A 114 -0.68 -5.13 -3.61
N VAL A 115 0.19 -6.08 -3.97
CA VAL A 115 0.14 -7.44 -3.44
C VAL A 115 0.37 -7.44 -1.93
N SER A 116 1.33 -6.66 -1.44
CA SER A 116 1.66 -6.57 -0.01
C SER A 116 0.49 -6.04 0.83
N TYR A 117 -0.13 -4.95 0.40
CA TYR A 117 -1.31 -4.39 1.05
C TYR A 117 -2.52 -5.30 0.93
N GLY A 118 -2.70 -5.96 -0.21
CA GLY A 118 -3.72 -7.00 -0.39
C GLY A 118 -3.57 -8.15 0.61
N ILE A 119 -2.34 -8.64 0.84
CA ILE A 119 -2.05 -9.69 1.84
C ILE A 119 -2.45 -9.19 3.24
N ALA A 120 -2.03 -7.98 3.62
CA ALA A 120 -2.27 -7.43 4.94
C ALA A 120 -3.77 -7.21 5.23
N ILE A 121 -4.48 -6.52 4.32
CA ILE A 121 -5.94 -6.27 4.43
C ILE A 121 -6.71 -7.57 4.56
N SER A 122 -6.41 -8.54 3.70
CA SER A 122 -7.09 -9.83 3.70
C SER A 122 -6.80 -10.64 4.97
N ARG A 123 -5.59 -10.55 5.53
CA ARG A 123 -5.24 -11.19 6.80
C ARG A 123 -5.94 -10.53 7.99
N SER A 124 -6.03 -9.20 8.02
CA SER A 124 -6.78 -8.46 9.04
C SER A 124 -8.25 -8.89 9.08
N TYR A 125 -8.88 -9.05 7.91
CA TYR A 125 -10.24 -9.57 7.81
C TYR A 125 -10.39 -11.00 8.35
N LEU A 126 -9.47 -11.90 7.97
CA LEU A 126 -9.50 -13.28 8.46
C LEU A 126 -9.31 -13.36 9.98
N LEU A 127 -8.39 -12.57 10.53
CA LEU A 127 -8.18 -12.48 11.97
C LEU A 127 -9.43 -11.96 12.68
N LEU A 128 -10.08 -10.92 12.15
CA LEU A 128 -11.33 -10.40 12.70
C LEU A 128 -12.40 -11.49 12.78
N ILE A 129 -12.64 -12.21 11.69
CA ILE A 129 -13.64 -13.30 11.68
C ILE A 129 -13.30 -14.38 12.70
N ASN A 130 -12.03 -14.78 12.78
CA ASN A 130 -11.61 -15.87 13.67
C ASN A 130 -11.70 -15.46 15.15
N ILE A 131 -11.46 -14.19 15.48
CA ILE A 131 -11.70 -13.61 16.81
C ILE A 131 -13.20 -13.63 17.13
N VAL A 132 -14.04 -13.10 16.23
CA VAL A 132 -15.50 -13.04 16.40
C VAL A 132 -16.10 -14.44 16.56
N LYS A 133 -15.64 -15.41 15.77
CA LYS A 133 -16.10 -16.80 15.83
C LYS A 133 -15.40 -17.65 16.89
N ARG A 134 -14.42 -17.10 17.61
CA ARG A 134 -13.58 -17.80 18.61
C ARG A 134 -12.99 -19.13 18.12
N THR A 135 -12.49 -19.15 16.89
CA THR A 135 -11.93 -20.38 16.27
C THR A 135 -10.46 -20.22 15.92
N ASN A 136 -9.65 -21.25 16.23
CA ASN A 136 -8.28 -21.43 15.73
C ASN A 136 -7.36 -20.19 15.83
N ILE A 137 -7.37 -19.46 16.95
CA ILE A 137 -6.63 -18.20 17.10
C ILE A 137 -5.10 -18.40 17.01
N LYS A 138 -4.57 -19.44 17.67
CA LYS A 138 -3.12 -19.70 17.72
C LYS A 138 -2.52 -19.97 16.33
N GLU A 139 -3.15 -20.86 15.57
CA GLU A 139 -2.67 -21.23 14.24
C GLU A 139 -2.74 -20.05 13.26
N ASN A 140 -3.80 -19.22 13.36
CA ASN A 140 -3.89 -18.00 12.57
C ASN A 140 -2.79 -17.00 12.89
N LEU A 141 -2.37 -16.89 14.15
CA LEU A 141 -1.29 -15.98 14.55
C LEU A 141 0.05 -16.37 13.92
N ILE A 142 0.32 -17.68 13.81
CA ILE A 142 1.52 -18.20 13.12
C ILE A 142 1.49 -17.81 11.64
N TYR A 143 0.36 -18.04 10.95
CA TYR A 143 0.23 -17.65 9.55
C TYR A 143 0.30 -16.14 9.34
N THR A 144 -0.19 -15.34 10.28
CA THR A 144 -0.01 -13.87 10.25
C THR A 144 1.47 -13.52 10.33
N GLY A 145 2.24 -14.12 11.23
CA GLY A 145 3.68 -13.88 11.33
C GLY A 145 4.43 -14.25 10.04
N ILE A 146 4.09 -15.38 9.42
CA ILE A 146 4.64 -15.79 8.12
C ILE A 146 4.31 -14.76 7.04
N GLU A 147 3.06 -14.30 6.96
CA GLU A 147 2.64 -13.31 5.96
C GLU A 147 3.27 -11.94 6.17
N ILE A 148 3.47 -11.52 7.42
CA ILE A 148 4.24 -10.30 7.74
C ILE A 148 5.68 -10.45 7.21
N GLY A 149 6.32 -11.61 7.41
CA GLY A 149 7.65 -11.88 6.87
C GLY A 149 7.70 -11.84 5.34
N ILE A 150 6.72 -12.44 4.66
CA ILE A 150 6.59 -12.38 3.20
C ILE A 150 6.44 -10.93 2.72
N VAL A 151 5.54 -10.16 3.36
CA VAL A 151 5.31 -8.75 3.04
C VAL A 151 6.58 -7.91 3.27
N ALA A 152 7.32 -8.15 4.36
CA ALA A 152 8.58 -7.48 4.62
C ALA A 152 9.59 -7.71 3.48
N ILE A 153 9.74 -8.95 3.01
CA ILE A 153 10.65 -9.29 1.92
C ILE A 153 10.20 -8.60 0.62
N ILE A 154 8.92 -8.67 0.28
CA ILE A 154 8.39 -8.03 -0.93
C ILE A 154 8.63 -6.52 -0.87
N LEU A 155 8.25 -5.85 0.21
CA LEU A 155 8.42 -4.40 0.34
C LEU A 155 9.89 -3.97 0.36
N PHE A 156 10.79 -4.80 0.90
CA PHE A 156 12.22 -4.51 0.87
C PHE A 156 12.76 -4.47 -0.57
N PHE A 157 12.43 -5.47 -1.39
CA PHE A 157 12.80 -5.46 -2.81
C PHE A 157 12.10 -4.34 -3.58
N SER A 158 10.83 -4.06 -3.26
CA SER A 158 10.08 -2.93 -3.85
C SER A 158 10.80 -1.60 -3.60
N ALA A 159 11.26 -1.37 -2.38
CA ALA A 159 11.95 -0.15 -1.99
C ALA A 159 13.33 0.01 -2.65
N ILE A 160 14.07 -1.08 -2.86
CA ILE A 160 15.33 -1.04 -3.62
C ILE A 160 15.06 -0.61 -5.06
N ILE A 161 14.06 -1.21 -5.70
CA ILE A 161 13.72 -0.90 -7.10
C ILE A 161 13.20 0.54 -7.23
N GLU A 162 12.32 0.97 -6.32
CA GLU A 162 11.80 2.33 -6.30
C GLU A 162 12.89 3.37 -6.10
N TRP A 163 13.80 3.14 -5.14
CA TRP A 163 14.93 4.05 -4.91
C TRP A 163 15.85 4.16 -6.12
N ASP A 164 16.13 3.03 -6.79
CA ASP A 164 16.96 3.01 -8.00
C ASP A 164 16.28 3.75 -9.16
N LEU A 165 14.95 3.62 -9.32
CA LEU A 165 14.17 4.39 -10.29
C LEU A 165 14.19 5.90 -9.98
N ILE A 166 14.01 6.29 -8.72
CA ILE A 166 14.10 7.69 -8.29
C ILE A 166 15.48 8.26 -8.60
N LYS A 167 16.54 7.52 -8.29
CA LYS A 167 17.93 7.92 -8.55
C LYS A 167 18.23 8.04 -10.05
N GLN A 168 17.81 7.06 -10.85
CA GLN A 168 17.99 7.07 -12.31
C GLN A 168 17.17 8.18 -13.00
N SER A 169 16.01 8.53 -12.45
CA SER A 169 15.21 9.66 -12.93
C SER A 169 15.85 11.03 -12.67
N GLY A 170 17.10 11.07 -12.19
CA GLY A 170 17.85 12.29 -11.92
C GLY A 170 17.41 12.98 -10.64
N GLY A 171 16.84 12.23 -9.69
CA GLY A 171 16.44 12.72 -8.38
C GLY A 171 15.73 14.06 -8.47
N LEU A 172 14.63 14.14 -9.25
CA LEU A 172 13.77 15.32 -9.46
C LEU A 172 14.28 16.54 -8.71
N ASP A 173 15.16 17.29 -9.37
CA ASP A 173 15.56 18.61 -8.92
C ASP A 173 14.29 19.47 -8.98
N PHE A 174 13.49 19.39 -7.91
CA PHE A 174 12.36 20.28 -7.64
C PHE A 174 12.87 21.62 -7.11
N ALA A 175 14.11 21.99 -7.45
CA ALA A 175 14.77 23.23 -7.08
C ALA A 175 15.24 23.98 -8.33
N GLU A 176 14.35 24.16 -9.31
CA GLU A 176 14.27 25.40 -10.10
C GLU A 176 12.81 25.83 -10.25
#